data_AF-A0A3D1BPX8-F1
#
_entry.id   AF-A0A3D1BPX8-F1
#
_cell.length_a   1.000
_cell.length_b   1.000
_cell.length_c   1.000
_cell.angle_alpha   90.00
_cell.angle_beta   90.00
_cell.angle_gamma   90.00
#
_symmetry.space_group_name_H-M   'P 1'
#
loop_
_entity.id
_entity.type
_entity.pdbx_description
1 polymer ?
#
loop_
_entity_poly.entity_id
_entity_poly.type
_entity_poly.pdbx_seq_one_letter_code
_entity_poly.pdbx_strand_id
1 'polypeptide(L)'
;MEDRVVTSVNVDGRKVPVIHFDNLPDEILETGISEIIEDYRVIPLETKEECLVGNAMTYLFEDKIIVGTQVDFPGPVTCYMFDDKGKFIKEVGAGGNGPGEHSGYLLSSLFPLLDTGMFVLSFTTENQLFDSRAEYVSDIKQPYDLLGNS
;
A
#
# COMPACT_ATOMS: atom_id res chain seq x y z
N MET A 1 38.18 -9.71 5.16
CA MET A 1 36.78 -9.43 5.52
C MET A 1 35.98 -9.62 4.25
N GLU A 2 34.83 -10.28 4.33
CA GLU A 2 34.03 -10.59 3.14
C GLU A 2 33.57 -9.28 2.48
N ASP A 3 33.90 -9.12 1.19
CA ASP A 3 33.57 -7.99 0.31
C ASP A 3 32.07 -7.97 -0.05
N ARG A 4 31.23 -8.20 0.96
CA ARG A 4 29.79 -8.36 0.79
C ARG A 4 29.10 -7.01 0.87
N VAL A 5 28.33 -6.70 -0.16
CA VAL A 5 27.42 -5.53 -0.22
C VAL A 5 26.37 -5.60 0.89
N VAL A 6 25.87 -6.81 1.20
CA VAL A 6 24.85 -7.02 2.24
C VAL A 6 25.34 -8.03 3.26
N THR A 7 25.24 -7.68 4.54
CA THR A 7 25.46 -8.57 5.68
C THR A 7 24.24 -8.55 6.60
N SER A 8 24.31 -9.19 7.76
CA SER A 8 23.24 -9.08 8.77
C SER A 8 23.80 -8.91 10.17
N VAL A 9 23.09 -8.16 11.00
CA VAL A 9 23.35 -7.99 12.43
C VAL A 9 22.15 -8.46 13.23
N ASN A 10 22.38 -8.95 14.45
CA ASN A 10 21.28 -9.24 15.39
C ASN A 10 21.03 -8.00 16.25
N VAL A 11 19.81 -7.47 16.20
CA VAL A 11 19.33 -6.39 17.07
C VAL A 11 18.08 -6.91 17.76
N ASP A 12 18.13 -7.02 19.09
CA ASP A 12 17.01 -7.50 19.92
C ASP A 12 16.42 -8.83 19.42
N GLY A 13 17.29 -9.78 19.07
CA GLY A 13 16.91 -11.10 18.56
C GLY A 13 16.42 -11.13 17.11
N ARG A 14 16.36 -9.99 16.42
CA ARG A 14 15.99 -9.89 15.01
C ARG A 14 17.22 -9.78 14.12
N LYS A 15 17.23 -10.54 13.03
CA LYS A 15 18.28 -10.48 12.01
C LYS A 15 17.98 -9.34 11.04
N VAL A 16 18.71 -8.24 11.16
CA VAL A 16 18.52 -7.02 10.36
C VAL A 16 19.57 -6.98 9.24
N PRO A 17 19.18 -6.72 7.98
CA PRO A 17 20.15 -6.54 6.89
C PRO A 17 20.94 -5.24 7.07
N VAL A 18 22.24 -5.30 6.81
CA VAL A 18 23.12 -4.11 6.76
C VAL A 18 23.69 -4.00 5.35
N ILE A 19 23.44 -2.86 4.72
CA ILE A 19 23.96 -2.51 3.39
C ILE A 19 25.24 -1.70 3.59
N HIS A 20 26.36 -2.22 3.08
CA HIS A 20 27.66 -1.56 3.12
C HIS A 20 27.85 -0.76 1.84
N PHE A 21 27.53 0.54 1.88
CA PHE A 21 27.64 1.42 0.71
C PHE A 21 29.08 1.51 0.17
N ASP A 22 30.08 1.40 1.04
CA ASP A 22 31.50 1.40 0.66
C ASP A 22 31.91 0.16 -0.15
N ASN A 23 31.11 -0.91 -0.12
CA ASN A 23 31.34 -2.14 -0.87
C ASN A 23 30.49 -2.22 -2.14
N LEU A 24 29.73 -1.17 -2.47
CA LEU A 24 28.98 -1.14 -3.72
C LEU A 24 29.97 -1.12 -4.90
N PRO A 25 29.69 -1.87 -5.98
CA PRO A 25 30.51 -1.79 -7.18
C PRO A 25 30.46 -0.37 -7.76
N ASP A 26 31.62 0.12 -8.20
CA ASP A 26 31.74 1.44 -8.86
C ASP A 26 31.02 1.48 -10.22
N GLU A 27 30.78 0.31 -10.82
CA GLU A 27 30.10 0.17 -12.11
C GLU A 27 28.61 -0.15 -11.92
N ILE A 28 27.76 0.65 -12.57
CA ILE A 28 26.33 0.38 -12.67
C ILE A 28 26.11 -0.59 -13.83
N LEU A 29 25.54 -1.76 -13.52
CA LEU A 29 25.05 -2.67 -14.56
C LEU A 29 23.68 -2.19 -15.04
N GLU A 30 23.61 -1.68 -16.26
CA GLU A 30 22.33 -1.50 -16.94
C GLU A 30 21.79 -2.88 -17.35
N THR A 31 20.59 -3.21 -16.87
CA THR A 31 19.89 -4.44 -17.20
C THR A 31 18.52 -4.09 -17.77
N GLY A 32 18.08 -4.82 -18.79
CA GLY A 32 16.74 -4.65 -19.35
C GLY A 32 15.67 -5.12 -18.36
N ILE A 33 14.50 -4.47 -18.36
CA ILE A 33 13.36 -4.91 -17.53
C ILE A 33 13.01 -6.39 -17.80
N SER A 34 13.16 -6.86 -19.04
CA SER A 34 12.93 -8.24 -19.45
C SER A 34 13.89 -9.26 -18.83
N GLU A 35 15.02 -8.83 -18.26
CA GLU A 35 15.94 -9.71 -17.52
C GLU A 35 15.52 -9.88 -16.05
N ILE A 36 14.68 -8.95 -15.54
CA ILE A 36 14.19 -8.94 -14.17
C ILE A 36 12.77 -9.52 -14.09
N ILE A 37 11.94 -9.23 -15.10
CA ILE A 37 10.53 -9.60 -15.16
C ILE A 37 10.34 -10.68 -16.24
N GLU A 38 9.92 -11.88 -15.81
CA GLU A 38 9.63 -13.01 -16.71
C GLU A 38 8.29 -12.82 -17.44
N ASP A 39 7.27 -12.35 -16.73
CA ASP A 39 5.92 -12.16 -17.27
C ASP A 39 5.23 -10.95 -16.63
N TYR A 40 4.29 -10.36 -17.37
CA TYR A 40 3.45 -9.28 -16.88
C TYR A 40 2.04 -9.40 -17.48
N ARG A 41 1.05 -8.97 -16.70
CA ARG A 41 -0.34 -8.85 -17.17
C ARG A 41 -0.85 -7.43 -16.99
N VAL A 42 -1.62 -6.97 -17.96
CA VAL A 42 -2.40 -5.73 -17.83
C VAL A 42 -3.78 -6.10 -17.32
N ILE A 43 -4.18 -5.52 -16.19
CA ILE A 43 -5.49 -5.74 -15.58
C ILE A 43 -6.36 -4.51 -15.84
N PRO A 44 -7.33 -4.56 -16.77
CA PRO A 44 -8.25 -3.45 -16.98
C PRO A 44 -9.22 -3.36 -15.80
N LEU A 45 -9.30 -2.20 -15.16
CA LEU A 45 -10.27 -1.96 -14.11
C LEU A 45 -11.67 -1.74 -14.71
N GLU A 46 -12.70 -2.29 -14.07
CA GLU A 46 -14.09 -2.03 -14.38
C GLU A 46 -14.36 -0.53 -14.29
N THR A 47 -15.08 0.01 -15.28
CA THR A 47 -15.40 1.42 -15.36
C THR A 47 -16.90 1.58 -15.53
N LYS A 48 -17.56 2.08 -14.49
CA LYS A 48 -18.98 2.43 -14.41
C LYS A 48 -19.14 3.64 -13.49
N GLU A 49 -20.33 4.22 -13.45
CA GLU A 49 -20.59 5.45 -12.68
C GLU A 49 -20.18 5.32 -11.20
N GLU A 50 -20.33 4.13 -10.62
CA GLU A 50 -20.04 3.85 -9.21
C GLU A 50 -18.54 3.62 -8.91
N CYS A 51 -17.67 3.57 -9.92
CA CYS A 51 -16.24 3.32 -9.73
C CYS A 51 -15.36 4.06 -10.75
N LEU A 52 -15.69 5.32 -11.03
CA LEU A 52 -14.91 6.18 -11.92
C LEU A 52 -13.55 6.50 -11.30
N VAL A 53 -12.47 6.21 -12.01
CA VAL A 53 -11.09 6.52 -11.59
C VAL A 53 -10.59 7.72 -12.39
N GLY A 54 -10.33 8.84 -11.70
CA GLY A 54 -9.75 10.06 -12.27
C GLY A 54 -8.22 10.02 -12.29
N ASN A 55 -7.60 10.24 -11.13
CA ASN A 55 -6.21 9.89 -10.84
C ASN A 55 -6.13 8.53 -10.12
N ALA A 56 -4.97 7.89 -10.08
CA ALA A 56 -4.82 6.58 -9.46
C ALA A 56 -3.58 6.51 -8.57
N MET A 57 -3.81 6.21 -7.29
CA MET A 57 -2.81 5.69 -6.36
C MET A 57 -3.15 4.22 -6.11
N THR A 58 -2.36 3.32 -6.67
CA THR A 58 -2.67 1.89 -6.70
C THR A 58 -1.84 1.12 -5.69
N TYR A 59 -2.50 0.28 -4.91
CA TYR A 59 -1.92 -0.58 -3.89
C TYR A 59 -2.44 -2.01 -4.05
N LEU A 60 -1.65 -2.97 -3.57
CA LEU A 60 -2.05 -4.37 -3.50
C LEU A 60 -2.25 -4.76 -2.04
N PHE A 61 -3.34 -5.47 -1.78
CA PHE A 61 -3.64 -6.07 -0.49
C PHE A 61 -4.18 -7.47 -0.72
N GLU A 62 -3.43 -8.49 -0.31
CA GLU A 62 -3.70 -9.89 -0.67
C GLU A 62 -3.86 -10.06 -2.20
N ASP A 63 -4.99 -10.59 -2.66
CA ASP A 63 -5.38 -10.75 -4.06
C ASP A 63 -6.29 -9.59 -4.55
N LYS A 64 -6.27 -8.44 -3.87
CA LYS A 64 -7.09 -7.28 -4.18
C LYS A 64 -6.26 -6.10 -4.64
N ILE A 65 -6.85 -5.29 -5.50
CA ILE A 65 -6.29 -4.02 -5.97
C ILE A 65 -7.08 -2.91 -5.28
N ILE A 66 -6.39 -2.04 -4.55
CA ILE A 66 -6.98 -0.85 -3.94
C ILE A 66 -6.50 0.38 -4.70
N VAL A 67 -7.44 1.21 -5.13
CA VAL A 67 -7.17 2.44 -5.88
C VAL A 67 -7.73 3.62 -5.12
N GLY A 68 -6.83 4.49 -4.64
CA GLY A 68 -7.18 5.83 -4.21
C GLY A 68 -7.32 6.74 -5.43
N THR A 69 -8.45 7.42 -5.56
CA THR A 69 -8.79 8.31 -6.67
C THR A 69 -9.54 9.53 -6.20
N GLN A 70 -9.51 10.59 -7.00
CA GLN A 70 -10.13 11.87 -6.74
C GLN A 70 -10.82 12.31 -8.03
N VAL A 71 -12.13 12.09 -8.08
CA VAL A 71 -12.98 12.51 -9.20
C VAL A 71 -13.59 13.89 -8.97
N ASP A 72 -13.95 14.20 -7.72
CA ASP A 72 -14.73 15.40 -7.39
C ASP A 72 -13.92 16.41 -6.56
N PHE A 73 -12.83 16.97 -7.07
CA PHE A 73 -12.07 18.01 -6.34
C PHE A 73 -12.89 19.32 -6.18
N PRO A 74 -12.97 19.94 -4.98
CA PRO A 74 -12.20 19.69 -3.74
C PRO A 74 -12.88 18.80 -2.67
N GLY A 75 -13.71 17.87 -3.10
CA GLY A 75 -14.28 16.81 -2.27
C GLY A 75 -13.24 15.79 -1.76
N PRO A 76 -13.66 14.85 -0.92
CA PRO A 76 -12.79 13.83 -0.35
C PRO A 76 -12.27 12.87 -1.44
N VAL A 77 -11.12 12.26 -1.17
CA VAL A 77 -10.61 11.12 -1.93
C VAL A 77 -11.62 9.97 -1.84
N THR A 78 -11.63 9.10 -2.83
CA THR A 78 -12.41 7.86 -2.85
C THR A 78 -11.46 6.69 -2.97
N CYS A 79 -11.68 5.64 -2.19
CA CYS A 79 -10.88 4.42 -2.25
C CYS A 79 -11.73 3.27 -2.78
N TYR A 80 -11.37 2.71 -3.94
CA TYR A 80 -12.08 1.57 -4.51
C TYR A 80 -11.28 0.29 -4.36
N MET A 81 -11.97 -0.81 -4.07
CA MET A 81 -11.42 -2.15 -4.07
C MET A 81 -11.90 -2.91 -5.31
N PHE A 82 -10.95 -3.50 -6.01
CA PHE A 82 -11.15 -4.38 -7.14
C PHE A 82 -10.57 -5.77 -6.85
N ASP A 83 -11.10 -6.79 -7.53
CA ASP A 83 -10.49 -8.12 -7.53
C ASP A 83 -9.21 -8.15 -8.39
N ASP A 84 -8.52 -9.30 -8.40
CA ASP A 84 -7.30 -9.54 -9.16
C ASP A 84 -7.51 -9.55 -10.70
N LYS A 85 -8.75 -9.41 -11.16
CA LYS A 85 -9.16 -9.32 -12.57
C LYS A 85 -9.69 -7.94 -12.92
N GLY A 86 -9.65 -7.00 -11.97
CA GLY A 86 -10.11 -5.62 -12.15
C GLY A 86 -11.61 -5.42 -12.02
N LYS A 87 -12.39 -6.39 -11.51
CA LYS A 87 -13.82 -6.19 -11.24
C LYS A 87 -14.02 -5.38 -9.96
N PHE A 88 -14.92 -4.41 -10.02
CA PHE A 88 -15.23 -3.58 -8.88
C PHE A 88 -15.95 -4.40 -7.81
N ILE A 89 -15.43 -4.33 -6.58
CA ILE A 89 -16.03 -4.99 -5.41
C ILE A 89 -16.85 -3.99 -4.62
N LYS A 90 -16.20 -2.95 -4.08
CA LYS A 90 -16.83 -1.91 -3.23
C LYS A 90 -15.92 -0.70 -3.05
N GLU A 91 -16.49 0.37 -2.50
CA GLU A 91 -15.74 1.47 -1.89
C GLU A 91 -15.21 1.04 -0.50
N VAL A 92 -14.01 1.50 -0.14
CA VAL A 92 -13.34 1.29 1.15
C VAL A 92 -13.47 2.57 1.96
N GLY A 93 -14.30 2.55 3.00
CA GLY A 93 -14.69 3.77 3.69
C GLY A 93 -15.64 4.62 2.84
N ALA A 94 -15.75 5.90 3.18
CA ALA A 94 -16.53 6.88 2.41
C ALA A 94 -15.99 8.30 2.60
N GLY A 95 -16.40 9.22 1.74
CA GLY A 95 -16.13 10.64 1.93
C GLY A 95 -16.89 11.24 3.12
N GLY A 96 -16.20 11.81 4.11
CA GLY A 96 -16.85 12.42 5.29
C GLY A 96 -15.94 12.59 6.51
N ASN A 97 -16.53 12.68 7.70
CA ASN A 97 -15.79 12.89 8.98
C ASN A 97 -16.23 11.93 10.10
N GLY A 98 -17.08 10.95 9.79
CA GLY A 98 -17.46 9.88 10.70
C GLY A 98 -16.43 8.75 10.76
N PRO A 99 -16.62 7.75 11.64
CA PRO A 99 -15.73 6.59 11.72
C PRO A 99 -15.64 5.84 10.39
N GLY A 100 -14.43 5.70 9.86
CA GLY A 100 -14.18 5.08 8.54
C GLY A 100 -14.50 5.96 7.34
N GLU A 101 -14.92 7.21 7.58
CA GLU A 101 -15.02 8.23 6.55
C GLU A 101 -13.74 9.05 6.51
N HIS A 102 -13.36 9.57 5.34
CA HIS A 102 -12.17 10.39 5.17
C HIS A 102 -12.52 11.71 4.48
N SER A 103 -11.95 12.80 5.00
CA SER A 103 -12.13 14.15 4.45
C SER A 103 -10.93 14.62 3.63
N GLY A 104 -9.87 13.79 3.58
CA GLY A 104 -8.59 14.12 2.94
C GLY A 104 -8.67 14.08 1.41
N TYR A 105 -7.78 14.82 0.76
CA TYR A 105 -7.69 14.92 -0.71
C TYR A 105 -6.86 13.80 -1.35
N LEU A 106 -6.05 13.08 -0.57
CA LEU A 106 -5.14 12.05 -1.11
C LEU A 106 -4.92 10.91 -0.12
N LEU A 107 -4.99 9.68 -0.65
CA LEU A 107 -4.42 8.51 -0.01
C LEU A 107 -2.90 8.60 -0.13
N SER A 108 -2.20 8.61 1.01
CA SER A 108 -0.75 8.73 1.08
C SER A 108 -0.08 7.35 0.94
N SER A 109 -0.59 6.36 1.67
CA SER A 109 -0.06 5.00 1.62
C SER A 109 -1.06 3.97 2.14
N LEU A 110 -0.85 2.72 1.73
CA LEU A 110 -1.51 1.54 2.29
C LEU A 110 -0.46 0.66 2.97
N PHE A 111 -0.72 0.24 4.21
CA PHE A 111 0.13 -0.69 4.95
C PHE A 111 -0.60 -2.01 5.22
N PRO A 112 -0.26 -3.11 4.54
CA PRO A 112 -0.85 -4.40 4.82
C PRO A 112 -0.25 -4.99 6.11
N LEU A 113 -1.09 -5.49 7.00
CA LEU A 113 -0.70 -6.24 8.20
C LEU A 113 -0.81 -7.73 7.88
N LEU A 114 0.22 -8.26 7.19
CA LEU A 114 0.22 -9.54 6.47
C LEU A 114 -0.30 -10.75 7.28
N ASP A 115 -0.02 -10.80 8.59
CA ASP A 115 -0.43 -11.93 9.45
C ASP A 115 -1.86 -11.80 10.02
N THR A 116 -2.54 -10.69 9.76
CA THR A 116 -3.85 -10.38 10.35
C THR A 116 -4.98 -10.30 9.32
N GLY A 117 -4.64 -10.20 8.02
CA GLY A 117 -5.62 -9.87 6.98
C GLY A 117 -6.22 -8.48 7.16
N MET A 118 -5.52 -7.56 7.82
CA MET A 118 -5.95 -6.16 7.97
C MET A 118 -5.01 -5.25 7.20
N PHE A 119 -5.46 -4.02 6.92
CA PHE A 119 -4.62 -3.00 6.32
C PHE A 119 -4.95 -1.61 6.85
N VAL A 120 -3.96 -0.74 6.84
CA VAL A 120 -4.11 0.66 7.21
C VAL A 120 -4.15 1.50 5.94
N LEU A 121 -5.19 2.31 5.79
CA LEU A 121 -5.19 3.45 4.87
C LEU A 121 -4.64 4.67 5.62
N SER A 122 -3.59 5.26 5.06
CA SER A 122 -2.95 6.45 5.60
C SER A 122 -3.28 7.64 4.73
N PHE A 123 -3.98 8.60 5.31
CA PHE A 123 -4.24 9.91 4.72
C PHE A 123 -3.33 10.95 5.39
N THR A 124 -3.28 12.16 4.85
CA THR A 124 -2.46 13.23 5.41
C THR A 124 -2.87 13.63 6.84
N THR A 125 -4.13 13.39 7.20
CA THR A 125 -4.73 13.82 8.47
C THR A 125 -4.95 12.68 9.46
N GLU A 126 -5.07 11.44 8.98
CA GLU A 126 -5.52 10.30 9.77
C GLU A 126 -5.02 8.98 9.21
N ASN A 127 -4.92 7.96 10.05
CA ASN A 127 -4.76 6.59 9.62
C ASN A 127 -5.95 5.77 10.10
N GLN A 128 -6.46 4.91 9.22
CA GLN A 128 -7.66 4.13 9.48
C GLN A 128 -7.37 2.65 9.22
N LEU A 129 -7.74 1.80 10.18
CA LEU A 129 -7.58 0.35 10.08
C LEU A 129 -8.84 -0.29 9.52
N PHE A 130 -8.64 -1.19 8.56
CA PHE A 130 -9.70 -1.97 7.93
C PHE A 130 -9.40 -3.46 8.02
N ASP A 131 -10.46 -4.27 8.16
CA ASP A 131 -10.36 -5.73 8.06
C ASP A 131 -10.23 -6.22 6.60
N SER A 132 -10.10 -7.53 6.38
CA SER A 132 -9.94 -8.13 5.05
C SER A 132 -11.14 -7.93 4.13
N ARG A 133 -12.30 -7.52 4.67
CA ARG A 133 -13.52 -7.21 3.93
C ARG A 133 -13.67 -5.71 3.69
N ALA A 134 -12.63 -4.93 4.00
CA ALA A 134 -12.65 -3.48 3.96
C ALA A 134 -13.75 -2.87 4.85
N GLU A 135 -14.00 -3.49 6.01
CA GLU A 135 -14.84 -2.89 7.06
C GLU A 135 -13.95 -2.12 8.04
N TYR A 136 -14.39 -0.92 8.40
CA TYR A 136 -13.66 -0.07 9.35
C TYR A 136 -13.56 -0.74 10.72
N VAL A 137 -12.37 -0.72 11.29
CA VAL A 137 -12.07 -1.25 12.63
C VAL A 137 -11.86 -0.12 13.63
N SER A 138 -10.93 0.79 13.35
CA SER A 138 -10.57 1.90 14.24
C SER A 138 -9.65 2.93 13.57
N ASP A 139 -9.59 4.13 14.12
CA ASP A 139 -8.53 5.11 13.81
C ASP A 139 -7.24 4.73 14.53
N ILE A 140 -6.12 5.06 13.90
CA ILE A 140 -4.78 4.77 14.40
C ILE A 140 -3.92 6.02 14.32
N LYS A 141 -3.16 6.28 15.38
CA LYS A 141 -2.28 7.44 15.43
C LYS A 141 -1.05 7.24 14.56
N GLN A 142 -0.37 6.11 14.70
CA GLN A 142 0.77 5.74 13.85
C GLN A 142 0.65 4.27 13.42
N PRO A 143 0.86 3.93 12.14
CA PRO A 143 0.83 2.53 11.69
C PRO A 143 1.77 1.61 12.49
N TYR A 144 2.89 2.16 13.00
CA TYR A 144 3.84 1.44 13.85
C TYR A 144 3.29 1.04 15.22
N ASP A 145 2.24 1.70 15.72
CA ASP A 145 1.57 1.32 16.98
C ASP A 145 1.02 -0.11 16.92
N LEU A 146 0.76 -0.62 15.71
CA LEU A 146 0.26 -1.96 15.44
C LEU A 146 1.35 -3.04 15.38
N LEU A 147 2.60 -2.64 15.20
CA LEU A 147 3.70 -3.59 15.06
C LEU A 147 4.14 -4.20 16.40
N GLY A 148 3.63 -3.67 17.52
CA GLY A 148 3.94 -4.13 18.86
C GLY A 148 5.40 -3.91 19.23
N ASN A 149 5.68 -3.27 20.37
CA ASN A 149 6.98 -3.40 21.03
C ASN A 149 7.20 -4.89 21.32
N SER A 150 7.96 -5.55 20.45
CA SER A 150 8.30 -6.96 20.51
C SER A 150 9.78 -7.13 20.81
#